data_AF-A0A8S3RDJ8-F1
#
_entry.id   AF-A0A8S3RDJ8-F1
#
_cell.length_a   1.000
_cell.length_b   1.000
_cell.length_c   1.000
_cell.angle_alpha   90.00
_cell.angle_beta   90.00
_cell.angle_gamma   90.00
#
_symmetry.space_group_name_H-M   'P 1'
#
loop_
_entity.id
_entity.type
_entity.pdbx_description
1 polymer ?
#
loop_
_entity_poly.entity_id
_entity_poly.type
_entity_poly.pdbx_seq_one_letter_code
_entity_poly.pdbx_strand_id
1 'polypeptide(L)'
;MSYPIEHKTVFVLDRSPHFAKSCKESIEYDALSKVKAPGVIPAAPITKSLWTCNVETMVEYMRIVYDIFPGTRLIQVVVGEQSLNSWSNKEQNIQQVMLALGHVGPPSVCSKEDDYDLLHSLSHAIEALCEQTELQQQYSPDDIQNRGRIICLTSARSEAQIRMFEEYVQDAMNQHNKLASGSDT
;
A
#
# COMPACT_ATOMS: atom_id res chain seq x y z
N MET A 1 0.02 -15.21 23.70
CA MET A 1 1.14 -15.04 22.75
C MET A 1 1.05 -13.66 22.11
N SER A 2 2.16 -12.93 22.02
CA SER A 2 2.18 -11.60 21.41
C SER A 2 3.03 -11.65 20.15
N TYR A 3 2.41 -11.36 19.00
CA TYR A 3 3.14 -11.15 17.77
C TYR A 3 3.69 -9.71 17.76
N PRO A 4 4.88 -9.50 17.18
CA PRO A 4 5.41 -8.16 16.99
C PRO A 4 4.49 -7.32 16.10
N ILE A 5 4.48 -5.99 16.27
CA ILE A 5 3.56 -5.09 15.55
C ILE A 5 3.72 -5.18 14.02
N GLU A 6 4.90 -5.53 13.53
CA GLU A 6 5.16 -5.68 12.09
C GLU A 6 4.78 -7.06 11.55
N HIS A 7 4.15 -7.94 12.36
CA HIS A 7 3.63 -9.21 11.86
C HIS A 7 2.61 -8.99 10.72
N LYS A 8 1.74 -7.98 10.87
CA LYS A 8 0.78 -7.54 9.85
C LYS A 8 1.08 -6.10 9.44
N THR A 9 1.43 -5.89 8.18
CA THR A 9 1.57 -4.55 7.60
C THR A 9 0.60 -4.40 6.43
N VAL A 10 -0.24 -3.37 6.46
CA VAL A 10 -1.12 -3.02 5.34
C VAL A 10 -0.59 -1.77 4.67
N PHE A 11 -0.25 -1.85 3.39
CA PHE A 11 0.02 -0.68 2.56
C PHE A 11 -1.27 -0.18 1.94
N VAL A 12 -1.53 1.12 2.07
CA VAL A 12 -2.64 1.80 1.39
C VAL A 12 -2.04 2.74 0.35
N LEU A 13 -2.35 2.49 -0.93
CA LEU A 13 -1.92 3.34 -2.03
C LEU A 13 -3.07 4.22 -2.50
N ASP A 14 -2.88 5.53 -2.41
CA ASP A 14 -3.80 6.51 -2.97
C ASP A 14 -3.71 6.51 -4.50
N ARG A 15 -4.85 6.25 -5.15
CA ARG A 15 -4.97 6.18 -6.61
C ARG A 15 -5.85 7.30 -7.18
N SER A 16 -6.04 8.38 -6.41
CA SER A 16 -6.74 9.58 -6.89
C SER A 16 -6.05 10.19 -8.12
N PRO A 17 -6.77 10.98 -8.94
CA PRO A 17 -6.21 11.60 -10.15
C PRO A 17 -4.97 12.45 -9.89
N HIS A 18 -4.81 12.95 -8.65
CA HIS A 18 -3.62 13.68 -8.22
C HIS A 18 -2.34 12.87 -8.44
N PHE A 19 -2.36 11.56 -8.22
CA PHE A 19 -1.19 10.70 -8.31
C PHE A 19 -0.74 10.39 -9.74
N ALA A 20 -1.54 10.75 -10.76
CA ALA A 20 -1.08 10.73 -12.16
C ALA A 20 -0.09 11.85 -12.50
N LYS A 21 0.04 12.87 -11.64
CA LYS A 21 0.97 13.99 -11.86
C LYS A 21 2.41 13.53 -11.84
N SER A 22 3.24 14.20 -12.65
CA SER A 22 4.70 14.03 -12.64
C SER A 22 5.30 14.36 -11.28
N CYS A 23 6.27 13.55 -10.84
CA CYS A 23 7.12 13.86 -9.68
C CYS A 23 8.09 15.03 -9.94
N LYS A 24 8.17 15.49 -11.21
CA LYS A 24 9.06 16.57 -11.69
C LYS A 24 10.56 16.26 -11.57
N GLU A 25 10.91 15.02 -11.28
CA GLU A 25 12.29 14.54 -11.32
C GLU A 25 12.58 13.90 -12.68
N SER A 26 13.55 14.46 -13.39
CA SER A 26 13.91 14.02 -14.75
C SER A 26 14.79 12.78 -14.70
N ILE A 27 14.47 11.79 -15.53
CA ILE A 27 15.21 10.54 -15.67
C ILE A 27 15.81 10.51 -17.08
N GLU A 28 17.14 10.56 -17.14
CA GLU A 28 17.90 10.30 -18.35
C GLU A 28 18.01 8.79 -18.57
N TYR A 29 17.41 8.28 -19.64
CA TYR A 29 17.48 6.87 -20.02
C TYR A 29 18.26 6.64 -21.31
N ASP A 30 18.48 7.69 -22.12
CA ASP A 30 19.26 7.61 -23.34
C ASP A 30 20.76 7.66 -23.02
N ALA A 31 21.32 6.49 -22.72
CA ALA A 31 22.76 6.31 -22.49
C ALA A 31 23.59 6.40 -23.79
N LEU A 32 22.98 6.22 -24.97
CA LEU A 32 23.67 6.21 -26.26
C LEU A 32 24.11 7.62 -26.69
N SER A 33 23.38 8.64 -26.25
CA SER A 33 23.73 10.05 -26.47
C SER A 33 25.06 10.49 -25.83
N LYS A 34 25.59 9.74 -24.84
CA LYS A 34 26.90 10.04 -24.23
C LYS A 34 28.07 9.73 -25.17
N VAL A 35 27.85 8.88 -26.17
CA VAL A 35 28.77 8.67 -27.29
C VAL A 35 28.37 9.69 -28.37
N LYS A 36 29.05 10.85 -28.39
CA LYS A 36 28.79 11.99 -29.27
C LYS A 36 29.06 11.66 -30.75
N ALA A 37 28.29 10.74 -31.34
CA ALA A 37 28.27 10.51 -32.77
C ALA A 37 27.58 11.72 -33.44
N PRO A 38 28.23 12.41 -34.39
CA PRO A 38 27.62 13.53 -35.10
C PRO A 38 26.31 13.10 -35.78
N GLY A 39 25.23 13.85 -35.55
CA GLY A 39 23.93 13.63 -36.20
C GLY A 39 22.89 12.82 -35.42
N VAL A 40 23.19 12.37 -34.19
CA VAL A 40 22.21 11.70 -33.32
C VAL A 40 21.56 12.71 -32.37
N ILE A 41 20.22 12.80 -32.40
CA ILE A 41 19.43 13.62 -31.46
C ILE A 41 19.15 12.78 -30.21
N PRO A 42 19.55 13.22 -29.01
CA PRO A 42 19.25 12.50 -27.78
C PRO A 42 17.75 12.45 -27.50
N ALA A 43 17.28 11.35 -26.94
CA ALA A 43 15.88 11.24 -26.52
C ALA A 43 15.60 12.19 -25.35
N ALA A 44 14.42 12.82 -25.35
CA ALA A 44 14.01 13.71 -24.28
C ALA A 44 13.89 12.93 -22.95
N PRO A 45 14.34 13.51 -21.82
CA PRO A 45 14.15 12.91 -20.50
C PRO A 45 12.66 12.65 -20.21
N ILE A 46 12.41 11.62 -19.41
CA ILE A 46 11.06 11.30 -18.92
C ILE A 46 10.96 11.60 -17.42
N THR A 47 9.74 11.64 -16.90
CA THR A 47 9.49 11.74 -15.46
C THR A 47 8.53 10.63 -15.05
N LYS A 48 8.63 10.19 -13.81
CA LYS A 48 7.66 9.25 -13.21
C LYS A 48 6.43 10.01 -12.73
N SER A 49 5.31 9.31 -12.62
CA SER A 49 4.16 9.81 -11.88
C SER A 49 4.37 9.62 -10.37
N LEU A 50 3.66 10.38 -9.54
CA LEU A 50 3.67 10.16 -8.09
C LEU A 50 3.19 8.74 -7.73
N TRP A 51 2.20 8.21 -8.46
CA TRP A 51 1.76 6.82 -8.36
C TRP A 51 2.91 5.84 -8.58
N THR A 52 3.68 6.01 -9.66
CA THR A 52 4.83 5.16 -9.97
C THR A 52 5.85 5.21 -8.84
N CYS A 53 6.15 6.40 -8.30
CA CYS A 53 7.08 6.55 -7.17
C CYS A 53 6.57 5.81 -5.90
N ASN A 54 5.28 5.90 -5.60
CA ASN A 54 4.68 5.19 -4.46
C ASN A 54 4.76 3.68 -4.63
N VAL A 55 4.41 3.17 -5.81
CA VAL A 55 4.48 1.74 -6.13
C VAL A 55 5.91 1.22 -6.01
N GLU A 56 6.90 1.91 -6.60
CA GLU A 56 8.31 1.51 -6.50
C GLU A 56 8.81 1.50 -5.05
N THR A 57 8.42 2.50 -4.25
CA THR A 57 8.78 2.58 -2.83
C THR A 57 8.21 1.38 -2.05
N MET A 58 6.94 1.07 -2.27
CA MET A 58 6.28 -0.09 -1.65
C MET A 58 6.94 -1.40 -2.07
N VAL A 59 7.22 -1.59 -3.36
CA VAL A 59 7.84 -2.82 -3.89
C VAL A 59 9.23 -3.03 -3.29
N GLU A 60 10.03 -1.96 -3.19
CA GLU A 60 11.36 -2.05 -2.59
C GLU A 60 11.29 -2.34 -1.08
N TYR A 61 10.32 -1.75 -0.37
CA TYR A 61 10.04 -2.10 1.02
C TYR A 61 9.72 -3.58 1.17
N MET A 62 8.81 -4.11 0.33
CA MET A 62 8.43 -5.52 0.34
C MET A 62 9.64 -6.43 0.07
N ARG A 63 10.48 -6.08 -0.91
CA ARG A 63 11.71 -6.83 -1.23
C ARG A 63 12.62 -6.97 -0.02
N ILE A 64 12.92 -5.85 0.64
CA ILE A 64 13.79 -5.84 1.82
C ILE A 64 13.17 -6.67 2.95
N VAL A 65 11.86 -6.52 3.20
CA VAL A 65 11.18 -7.29 4.27
C VAL A 65 11.18 -8.78 3.97
N TYR A 66 10.86 -9.19 2.75
CA TYR A 66 10.81 -10.61 2.39
C TYR A 66 12.20 -11.26 2.35
N ASP A 67 13.25 -10.51 1.98
CA ASP A 67 14.64 -10.99 2.02
C ASP A 67 15.12 -11.23 3.46
N ILE A 68 14.74 -10.36 4.41
CA ILE A 68 15.20 -10.44 5.82
C ILE A 68 14.30 -11.35 6.67
N PHE A 69 12.98 -11.33 6.43
CA PHE A 69 11.98 -11.98 7.28
C PHE A 69 11.04 -12.91 6.48
N PRO A 70 11.56 -14.00 5.89
CA PRO A 70 10.76 -14.89 5.07
C PRO A 70 9.60 -15.50 5.89
N GLY A 71 8.36 -15.29 5.44
CA GLY A 71 7.15 -15.93 5.98
C GLY A 71 6.67 -15.49 7.38
N THR A 72 7.33 -14.52 8.02
CA THR A 72 6.97 -14.09 9.40
C THR A 72 6.40 -12.67 9.46
N ARG A 73 6.70 -11.85 8.45
CA ARG A 73 6.22 -10.47 8.29
C ARG A 73 5.37 -10.42 7.03
N LEU A 74 4.06 -10.34 7.23
CA LEU A 74 3.09 -10.37 6.16
C LEU A 74 2.77 -8.94 5.75
N ILE A 75 2.67 -8.73 4.44
CA ILE A 75 2.32 -7.46 3.83
C ILE A 75 1.09 -7.67 2.97
N GLN A 76 0.06 -6.84 3.18
CA GLN A 76 -1.11 -6.76 2.33
C GLN A 76 -1.17 -5.38 1.68
N VAL A 77 -1.52 -5.30 0.40
CA VAL A 77 -1.60 -4.04 -0.35
C VAL A 77 -3.06 -3.74 -0.69
N VAL A 78 -3.49 -2.52 -0.41
CA VAL A 78 -4.87 -2.04 -0.62
C VAL A 78 -4.83 -0.83 -1.55
N VAL A 79 -5.73 -0.84 -2.54
CA VAL A 79 -5.96 0.26 -3.47
C VAL A 79 -7.47 0.45 -3.63
N GLY A 80 -8.02 1.57 -3.14
CA GLY A 80 -9.48 1.72 -3.05
C GLY A 80 -10.07 0.68 -2.12
N GLU A 81 -11.14 0.02 -2.54
CA GLU A 81 -11.81 -1.06 -1.79
C GLU A 81 -11.26 -2.46 -2.13
N GLN A 82 -10.11 -2.53 -2.79
CA GLN A 82 -9.54 -3.80 -3.24
C GLN A 82 -8.22 -4.12 -2.54
N SER A 83 -8.15 -5.30 -1.92
CA SER A 83 -6.88 -5.93 -1.54
C SER A 83 -6.25 -6.63 -2.76
N LEU A 84 -4.97 -6.37 -3.01
CA LEU A 84 -4.22 -6.95 -4.14
C LEU A 84 -3.64 -8.34 -3.83
N ASN A 85 -3.59 -8.68 -2.54
CA ASN A 85 -3.19 -9.98 -2.00
C ASN A 85 -3.84 -10.17 -0.61
N SER A 86 -3.65 -11.33 0.01
CA SER A 86 -4.18 -11.70 1.33
C SER A 86 -3.08 -12.03 2.34
N TRP A 87 -3.48 -12.36 3.57
CA TRP A 87 -2.59 -12.86 4.61
C TRP A 87 -2.07 -14.28 4.37
N SER A 88 -2.45 -14.96 3.27
CA SER A 88 -1.90 -16.27 2.95
C SER A 88 -0.42 -16.19 2.59
N ASN A 89 0.39 -17.09 3.15
CA ASN A 89 1.83 -17.16 2.84
C ASN A 89 2.11 -17.40 1.36
N LYS A 90 1.19 -18.05 0.62
CA LYS A 90 1.32 -18.28 -0.82
C LYS A 90 1.24 -17.00 -1.65
N GLU A 91 0.59 -15.98 -1.11
CA GLU A 91 0.40 -14.68 -1.77
C GLU A 91 1.41 -13.62 -1.29
N GLN A 92 2.33 -13.99 -0.38
CA GLN A 92 3.44 -13.14 0.08
C GLN A 92 4.60 -13.16 -0.92
N ASN A 93 4.32 -12.74 -2.15
CA ASN A 93 5.29 -12.65 -3.23
C ASN A 93 5.08 -11.35 -4.02
N ILE A 94 6.18 -10.64 -4.28
CA ILE A 94 6.19 -9.40 -5.05
C ILE A 94 5.60 -9.60 -6.45
N GLN A 95 5.84 -10.73 -7.10
CA GLN A 95 5.32 -10.99 -8.45
C GLN A 95 3.79 -10.98 -8.49
N GLN A 96 3.13 -11.53 -7.46
CA GLN A 96 1.67 -11.54 -7.34
C GLN A 96 1.14 -10.11 -7.22
N VAL A 97 1.73 -9.31 -6.34
CA VAL A 97 1.34 -7.91 -6.12
C VAL A 97 1.60 -7.06 -7.37
N MET A 98 2.74 -7.27 -8.05
CA MET A 98 3.07 -6.58 -9.30
C MET A 98 2.10 -6.92 -10.42
N LEU A 99 1.67 -8.19 -10.53
CA LEU A 99 0.64 -8.61 -11.48
C LEU A 99 -0.70 -7.93 -11.19
N ALA A 100 -1.12 -7.90 -9.93
CA ALA A 100 -2.34 -7.22 -9.51
C ALA A 100 -2.27 -5.71 -9.80
N LEU A 101 -1.14 -5.06 -9.49
CA LEU A 101 -0.89 -3.66 -9.83
C LEU A 101 -0.91 -3.39 -11.33
N GLY A 102 -0.46 -4.34 -12.15
CA GLY A 102 -0.56 -4.26 -13.61
C GLY A 102 -2.00 -4.25 -14.11
N HIS A 103 -2.90 -5.01 -13.47
CA HIS A 103 -4.34 -5.01 -13.78
C HIS A 103 -5.04 -3.75 -13.27
N VAL A 104 -4.66 -3.29 -12.07
CA VAL A 104 -5.11 -2.03 -11.48
C VAL A 104 -4.73 -0.88 -12.43
N GLY A 105 -3.45 -0.77 -12.82
CA GLY A 105 -2.94 0.26 -13.71
C GLY A 105 -2.79 1.64 -13.04
N PRO A 106 -2.29 2.65 -13.76
CA PRO A 106 -2.09 3.99 -13.22
C PRO A 106 -3.41 4.74 -12.96
N PRO A 107 -3.42 5.76 -12.08
CA PRO A 107 -4.57 6.64 -11.90
C PRO A 107 -5.02 7.27 -13.23
N SER A 108 -6.34 7.38 -13.43
CA SER A 108 -6.89 8.08 -14.58
C SER A 108 -6.83 9.59 -14.34
N VAL A 109 -6.42 10.34 -15.36
CA VAL A 109 -6.38 11.83 -15.30
C VAL A 109 -7.79 12.42 -15.41
N CYS A 110 -8.75 11.66 -15.92
CA CYS A 110 -10.10 12.13 -16.23
C CYS A 110 -11.18 11.63 -15.24
N SER A 111 -10.83 10.76 -14.29
CA SER A 111 -11.74 10.31 -13.23
C SER A 111 -11.99 11.43 -12.22
N LYS A 112 -13.14 11.39 -11.54
CA LYS A 112 -13.45 12.36 -10.50
C LYS A 112 -12.64 12.04 -9.25
N GLU A 113 -12.31 13.05 -8.44
CA GLU A 113 -11.60 12.82 -7.17
C GLU A 113 -12.43 11.92 -6.23
N ASP A 114 -13.76 12.02 -6.27
CA ASP A 114 -14.69 11.24 -5.45
C ASP A 114 -14.69 9.73 -5.76
N ASP A 115 -14.19 9.31 -6.94
CA ASP A 115 -14.14 7.89 -7.34
C ASP A 115 -13.05 7.12 -6.57
N TYR A 116 -12.13 7.82 -5.91
CA TYR A 116 -10.99 7.25 -5.20
C TYR A 116 -10.86 7.86 -3.80
N ASP A 117 -11.85 7.57 -2.94
CA ASP A 117 -11.80 8.02 -1.56
C ASP A 117 -10.77 7.21 -0.76
N LEU A 118 -9.77 7.91 -0.25
CA LEU A 118 -8.77 7.36 0.64
C LEU A 118 -9.40 6.78 1.91
N LEU A 119 -10.52 7.35 2.39
CA LEU A 119 -11.22 6.88 3.58
C LEU A 119 -11.73 5.45 3.41
N HIS A 120 -12.29 5.11 2.24
CA HIS A 120 -12.68 3.73 1.94
C HIS A 120 -11.48 2.79 1.97
N SER A 121 -10.33 3.23 1.44
CA SER A 121 -9.10 2.43 1.47
C SER A 121 -8.56 2.24 2.89
N LEU A 122 -8.69 3.25 3.75
CA LEU A 122 -8.31 3.17 5.16
C LEU A 122 -9.27 2.27 5.95
N SER A 123 -10.57 2.34 5.70
CA SER A 123 -11.57 1.43 6.29
C SER A 123 -11.25 -0.02 5.92
N HIS A 124 -11.03 -0.27 4.62
CA HIS A 124 -10.67 -1.59 4.11
C HIS A 124 -9.35 -2.11 4.69
N ALA A 125 -8.38 -1.22 4.94
CA ALA A 125 -7.14 -1.58 5.61
C ALA A 125 -7.34 -2.00 7.07
N ILE A 126 -8.28 -1.37 7.79
CA ILE A 126 -8.63 -1.72 9.17
C ILE A 126 -9.32 -3.09 9.21
N GLU A 127 -10.28 -3.32 8.31
CA GLU A 127 -10.89 -4.65 8.10
C GLU A 127 -9.81 -5.70 7.80
N ALA A 128 -8.86 -5.33 6.92
CA ALA A 128 -7.60 -6.01 6.65
C ALA A 128 -6.91 -6.53 7.92
N LEU A 129 -6.71 -5.61 8.87
CA LEU A 129 -6.05 -5.88 10.13
C LEU A 129 -6.88 -6.75 11.08
N CYS A 130 -8.20 -6.77 10.97
CA CYS A 130 -9.06 -7.65 11.76
C CYS A 130 -9.00 -9.13 11.33
N GLU A 131 -8.69 -9.42 10.07
CA GLU A 131 -8.59 -10.80 9.57
C GLU A 131 -7.48 -11.61 10.26
N GLN A 132 -7.72 -12.88 10.59
CA GLN A 132 -6.70 -13.73 11.18
C GLN A 132 -5.72 -14.26 10.13
N THR A 133 -4.41 -14.22 10.43
CA THR A 133 -3.38 -14.84 9.60
C THR A 133 -3.35 -16.37 9.81
N GLU A 134 -2.75 -17.11 8.87
CA GLU A 134 -2.58 -18.58 8.98
C GLU A 134 -1.82 -18.99 10.27
N LEU A 135 -0.93 -18.13 10.78
CA LEU A 135 -0.21 -18.35 12.03
C LEU A 135 -1.06 -18.04 13.26
N GLN A 136 -1.97 -17.07 13.16
CA GLN A 136 -2.89 -16.73 14.25
C GLN A 136 -4.00 -17.78 14.39
N GLN A 137 -4.49 -18.34 13.29
CA GLN A 137 -5.53 -19.39 13.29
C GLN A 137 -5.14 -20.68 14.06
N GLN A 138 -3.85 -20.88 14.35
CA GLN A 138 -3.36 -22.04 15.09
C GLN A 138 -3.56 -21.93 16.61
N TYR A 139 -3.96 -20.77 17.11
CA TYR A 139 -4.15 -20.50 18.53
C TYR A 139 -5.58 -20.02 18.80
N SER A 140 -6.00 -20.11 20.07
CA SER A 140 -7.30 -19.54 20.48
C SER A 140 -7.29 -18.01 20.28
N PRO A 141 -8.39 -17.40 19.80
CA PRO A 141 -8.48 -15.94 19.63
C PRO A 141 -8.16 -15.17 20.92
N ASP A 142 -8.60 -15.69 22.07
CA ASP A 142 -8.38 -15.09 23.40
C ASP A 142 -6.91 -15.06 23.83
N ASP A 143 -6.09 -15.95 23.25
CA ASP A 143 -4.68 -16.08 23.60
C ASP A 143 -3.76 -15.19 22.75
N ILE A 144 -4.30 -14.47 21.75
CA ILE A 144 -3.50 -13.74 20.76
C ILE A 144 -3.77 -12.24 20.85
N GLN A 145 -2.69 -11.47 20.96
CA GLN A 145 -2.77 -10.04 20.70
C GLN A 145 -2.64 -9.77 19.20
N ASN A 146 -3.75 -9.42 18.55
CA ASN A 146 -3.75 -9.00 17.16
C ASN A 146 -3.27 -7.55 17.04
N ARG A 147 -2.07 -7.35 16.48
CA ARG A 147 -1.45 -6.04 16.26
C ARG A 147 -1.04 -5.93 14.80
N GLY A 148 -1.01 -4.72 14.29
CA GLY A 148 -0.55 -4.45 12.94
C GLY A 148 -0.15 -2.99 12.73
N ARG A 149 0.26 -2.70 11.50
CA ARG A 149 0.68 -1.37 11.04
C ARG A 149 -0.01 -1.04 9.72
N ILE A 150 -0.49 0.20 9.58
CA ILE A 150 -0.95 0.76 8.31
C ILE A 150 0.12 1.74 7.82
N ILE A 151 0.55 1.59 6.57
CA ILE A 151 1.43 2.55 5.87
C ILE A 151 0.62 3.14 4.72
N CYS A 152 0.21 4.39 4.87
CA CYS A 152 -0.59 5.09 3.87
C CYS A 152 0.30 6.04 3.05
N LEU A 153 0.33 5.84 1.72
CA LEU A 153 1.04 6.70 0.78
C LEU A 153 0.03 7.60 0.05
N THR A 154 -0.15 8.81 0.55
CA THR A 154 -1.10 9.83 0.05
C THR A 154 -0.48 11.24 0.06
N SER A 155 -1.22 12.21 -0.46
CA SER A 155 -0.88 13.63 -0.48
C SER A 155 -1.92 14.41 0.31
N ALA A 156 -1.57 14.83 1.51
CA ALA A 156 -2.42 15.72 2.31
C ALA A 156 -2.25 17.19 1.87
N ARG A 157 -3.37 17.91 1.77
CA ARG A 157 -3.42 19.34 1.43
C ARG A 157 -3.12 20.24 2.63
N SER A 158 -3.32 19.74 3.85
CA SER A 158 -3.09 20.48 5.11
C SER A 158 -2.91 19.53 6.29
N GLU A 159 -2.35 20.04 7.39
CA GLU A 159 -2.28 19.30 8.66
C GLU A 159 -3.67 18.92 9.20
N ALA A 160 -4.70 19.75 8.94
CA ALA A 160 -6.07 19.44 9.34
C ALA A 160 -6.59 18.18 8.63
N GLN A 161 -6.22 17.98 7.36
CA GLN A 161 -6.59 16.77 6.62
C GLN A 161 -5.85 15.54 7.16
N ILE A 162 -4.59 15.68 7.57
CA ILE A 162 -3.83 14.60 8.23
C ILE A 162 -4.53 14.18 9.52
N ARG A 163 -4.87 15.13 10.38
CA ARG A 163 -5.59 14.86 11.65
C ARG A 163 -6.95 14.22 11.41
N MET A 164 -7.68 14.66 10.39
CA MET A 164 -8.95 14.04 10.00
C MET A 164 -8.76 12.55 9.64
N PHE A 165 -7.70 12.19 8.91
CA PHE A 165 -7.40 10.78 8.60
C PHE A 165 -7.01 9.99 9.85
N GLU A 166 -6.22 10.58 10.74
CA GLU A 166 -5.83 9.94 12.02
C GLU A 166 -7.05 9.68 12.91
N GLU A 167 -7.94 10.68 13.06
CA GLU A 167 -9.19 10.58 13.81
C GLU A 167 -10.11 9.52 13.21
N TYR A 168 -10.27 9.52 11.88
CA TYR A 168 -11.07 8.51 11.18
C TYR A 168 -10.56 7.09 11.44
N VAL A 169 -9.25 6.85 11.31
CA VAL A 169 -8.65 5.54 11.59
C VAL A 169 -8.83 5.16 13.05
N GLN A 170 -8.64 6.10 13.97
CA GLN A 170 -8.79 5.87 15.40
C GLN A 170 -10.23 5.47 15.77
N ASP A 171 -11.23 6.15 15.20
CA ASP A 171 -12.64 5.86 15.42
C ASP A 171 -13.05 4.52 14.81
N ALA A 172 -12.64 4.26 13.57
CA ALA A 172 -12.90 2.99 12.91
C ALA A 172 -12.28 1.81 13.67
N MET A 173 -11.02 1.93 14.12
CA MET A 173 -10.39 0.90 14.97
C MET A 173 -11.17 0.68 16.27
N ASN A 174 -11.62 1.75 16.93
CA ASN A 174 -12.40 1.64 18.16
C ASN A 174 -13.75 0.93 17.94
N GLN A 175 -14.40 1.17 16.80
CA GLN A 175 -15.64 0.49 16.43
C GLN A 175 -15.40 -0.99 16.12
N HIS A 176 -14.40 -1.31 15.30
CA HIS A 176 -14.06 -2.70 14.97
C HIS A 176 -13.63 -3.50 16.20
N ASN A 177 -12.88 -2.90 17.13
CA ASN A 177 -12.51 -3.57 18.39
C ASN A 177 -13.73 -3.91 19.25
N LYS A 178 -14.74 -3.01 19.31
CA LYS A 178 -16.00 -3.29 20.01
C LYS A 178 -16.77 -4.43 19.35
N LEU A 179 -16.87 -4.42 18.02
CA LEU A 179 -17.53 -5.48 17.26
C LEU A 179 -16.83 -6.83 17.45
N ALA A 180 -15.50 -6.86 17.38
CA ALA A 180 -14.72 -8.06 17.63
C ALA A 180 -14.97 -8.61 19.04
N SER A 181 -14.97 -7.75 20.07
CA SER A 181 -15.27 -8.19 21.45
C SER A 181 -16.70 -8.67 21.68
N GLY A 182 -17.64 -8.27 20.82
CA GLY A 182 -19.06 -8.64 20.91
C GLY A 182 -19.46 -9.79 19.98
N SER A 183 -18.57 -10.26 19.11
CA SER A 183 -18.86 -11.33 18.15
C SER A 183 -18.71 -12.74 18.76
N ASP A 184 -18.21 -12.83 20.00
CA ASP A 184 -17.95 -14.09 20.72
C ASP A 184 -19.05 -14.46 21.76
N THR A 185 -20.25 -13.85 21.69
CA THR A 185 -21.43 -14.21 22.52
C THR A 185 -22.56 -14.85 21.73
#